data_AF-A0A6L7A2A9-F1
#
_entry.id   AF-A0A6L7A2A9-F1
#
_cell.length_a   1.000
_cell.length_b   1.000
_cell.length_c   1.000
_cell.angle_alpha   90.00
_cell.angle_beta   90.00
_cell.angle_gamma   90.00
#
_symmetry.space_group_name_H-M   'P 1'
#
loop_
_entity.id
_entity.type
_entity.pdbx_description
1 polymer ?
#
loop_
_entity_poly.entity_id
_entity_poly.type
_entity_poly.pdbx_seq_one_letter_code
_entity_poly.pdbx_strand_id
1 'polypeptide(L)'
;MYLYIETLKQRLDAINQLRVDRALAAMGPAFQQVYSLLPTLLHYHHPLMPGYLDGNVPKGICLYTPDETQRHYLNELELYRGMSVQDPPKGELPITGVYTMGSTSSVGQSCSSDLDIWVCHQSWLDSEERQLLQRKCSLLESWAASLGVEVSFFLIDENRFRHNESGSLGGEDCGSTQHILLLDEFYRTAVRLAGKRILWNMVPCDEEEHYDDYVMTLYAQGVLTPNEWLDLGGLSSLSAEEYFGASLWQLYKSIDSPYKAV
;
A
#
# COMPACT_ATOMS: atom_id res chain seq x y z
N MET A 1 3.53 3.11 29.12
CA MET A 1 3.66 2.43 27.82
C MET A 1 2.44 2.64 26.94
N TYR A 2 1.23 2.27 27.39
CA TYR A 2 -0.01 2.50 26.64
C TYR A 2 -0.20 3.95 26.12
N LEU A 3 -0.12 4.96 27.01
CA LEU A 3 -0.26 6.38 26.63
C LEU A 3 0.79 6.84 25.61
N TYR A 4 2.00 6.27 25.69
CA TYR A 4 3.09 6.57 24.76
C TYR A 4 2.78 6.02 23.37
N ILE A 5 2.29 4.78 23.29
CA ILE A 5 1.90 4.13 22.04
C ILE A 5 0.72 4.83 21.37
N GLU A 6 -0.30 5.25 22.14
CA GLU A 6 -1.39 6.06 21.60
C GLU A 6 -0.91 7.41 21.05
N THR A 7 0.04 8.05 21.75
CA THR A 7 0.66 9.29 21.25
C THR A 7 1.44 9.04 19.95
N LEU A 8 2.14 7.91 19.83
CA LEU A 8 2.83 7.53 18.59
C LEU A 8 1.85 7.28 17.45
N LYS A 9 0.75 6.55 17.68
CA LYS A 9 -0.32 6.34 16.69
C LYS A 9 -0.83 7.67 16.13
N GLN A 10 -1.15 8.63 17.01
CA GLN A 10 -1.62 9.95 16.62
C GLN A 10 -0.59 10.72 15.79
N ARG A 11 0.70 10.65 16.16
CA ARG A 11 1.77 11.29 15.39
C ARG A 11 1.94 10.65 14.01
N LEU A 12 1.88 9.33 13.91
CA LEU A 12 1.95 8.62 12.64
C LEU A 12 0.79 8.98 11.72
N ASP A 13 -0.43 9.04 12.26
CA ASP A 13 -1.61 9.47 11.49
C ASP A 13 -1.47 10.92 11.02
N ALA A 14 -0.98 11.82 11.86
CA ALA A 14 -0.74 13.23 11.50
C ALA A 14 0.34 13.37 10.40
N ILE A 15 1.43 12.60 10.49
CA ILE A 15 2.48 12.57 9.46
C ILE A 15 1.92 12.03 8.14
N ASN A 16 1.14 10.95 8.19
CA ASN A 16 0.51 10.38 7.01
C ASN A 16 -0.43 11.39 6.34
N GLN A 17 -1.25 12.10 7.12
CA GLN A 17 -2.14 13.13 6.59
C GLN A 17 -1.34 14.25 5.92
N LEU A 18 -0.26 14.72 6.55
CA LEU A 18 0.61 15.74 5.96
C LEU A 18 1.24 15.26 4.63
N ARG A 19 1.60 13.98 4.52
CA ARG A 19 2.10 13.39 3.28
C ARG A 19 1.01 13.35 2.20
N VAL A 20 -0.21 12.96 2.53
CA VAL A 20 -1.37 12.99 1.62
C VAL A 20 -1.64 14.42 1.14
N ASP A 21 -1.69 15.39 2.04
CA ASP A 21 -1.96 16.80 1.70
C ASP A 21 -0.90 17.37 0.75
N ARG A 22 0.38 17.04 0.99
CA ARG A 22 1.49 17.41 0.10
C ARG A 22 1.38 16.75 -1.27
N ALA A 23 1.07 15.45 -1.30
CA ALA A 23 0.89 14.72 -2.55
C ALA A 23 -0.26 15.30 -3.38
N LEU A 24 -1.37 15.68 -2.75
CA LEU A 24 -2.51 16.30 -3.45
C LEU A 24 -2.18 17.72 -3.92
N ALA A 25 -1.49 18.52 -3.10
CA ALA A 25 -1.15 19.91 -3.44
C ALA A 25 -0.19 20.03 -4.64
N ALA A 26 0.66 19.03 -4.87
CA ALA A 26 1.62 19.03 -5.97
C ALA A 26 1.01 18.63 -7.33
N MET A 27 -0.22 18.09 -7.35
CA MET A 27 -0.75 17.36 -8.51
C MET A 27 -2.01 18.00 -9.10
N GLY A 28 -2.23 17.76 -10.40
CA GLY A 28 -3.38 18.29 -11.13
C GLY A 28 -4.71 17.62 -10.74
N PRO A 29 -5.87 18.19 -11.15
CA PRO A 29 -7.19 17.69 -10.76
C PRO A 29 -7.46 16.23 -11.12
N ALA A 30 -7.01 15.79 -12.30
CA ALA A 30 -7.17 14.40 -12.74
C ALA A 30 -6.43 13.42 -11.82
N PHE A 31 -5.21 13.77 -11.40
CA PHE A 31 -4.44 12.98 -10.46
C PHE A 31 -5.08 12.94 -9.08
N GLN A 32 -5.53 14.09 -8.56
CA GLN A 32 -6.24 14.15 -7.28
C GLN A 32 -7.49 13.26 -7.29
N GLN A 33 -8.23 13.26 -8.39
CA GLN A 33 -9.39 12.39 -8.57
C GLN A 33 -9.01 10.91 -8.58
N VAL A 34 -7.98 10.52 -9.34
CA VAL A 34 -7.49 9.13 -9.35
C VAL A 34 -7.03 8.73 -7.94
N TYR A 35 -6.10 9.47 -7.37
CA TYR A 35 -5.52 9.21 -6.04
C TYR A 35 -6.58 9.05 -4.95
N SER A 36 -7.58 9.94 -4.91
CA SER A 36 -8.66 9.89 -3.92
C SER A 36 -9.66 8.76 -4.15
N LEU A 37 -9.97 8.40 -5.40
CA LEU A 37 -10.99 7.38 -5.68
C LEU A 37 -10.46 5.95 -5.61
N LEU A 38 -9.16 5.71 -5.83
CA LEU A 38 -8.60 4.36 -5.88
C LEU A 38 -8.95 3.47 -4.68
N PRO A 39 -8.86 3.93 -3.42
CA PRO A 39 -9.32 3.14 -2.27
C PRO A 39 -10.80 2.76 -2.35
N THR A 40 -11.65 3.68 -2.78
CA THR A 40 -13.10 3.46 -2.95
C THR A 40 -13.36 2.38 -3.99
N LEU A 41 -12.63 2.44 -5.12
CA LEU A 41 -12.77 1.51 -6.24
C LEU A 41 -12.27 0.10 -5.90
N LEU A 42 -11.30 -0.02 -5.00
CA LEU A 42 -10.84 -1.30 -4.46
C LEU A 42 -11.77 -1.84 -3.37
N HIS A 43 -12.34 -0.95 -2.55
CA HIS A 43 -13.24 -1.31 -1.45
C HIS A 43 -14.60 -1.79 -1.94
N TYR A 44 -15.19 -1.11 -2.91
CA TYR A 44 -16.49 -1.45 -3.48
C TYR A 44 -16.34 -2.16 -4.84
N HIS A 45 -17.41 -2.81 -5.27
CA HIS A 45 -17.47 -3.47 -6.57
C HIS A 45 -18.85 -3.27 -7.17
N HIS A 46 -18.93 -2.45 -8.22
CA HIS A 46 -20.19 -2.07 -8.84
C HIS A 46 -20.03 -1.97 -10.37
N PRO A 47 -21.02 -2.40 -11.19
CA PRO A 47 -20.91 -2.41 -12.65
C PRO A 47 -20.63 -1.07 -13.35
N LEU A 48 -20.86 0.05 -12.67
CA LEU A 48 -20.55 1.40 -13.18
C LEU A 48 -19.19 1.92 -12.70
N MET A 49 -18.52 1.20 -11.79
CA MET A 49 -17.19 1.57 -11.34
C MET A 49 -16.15 1.06 -12.35
N PRO A 50 -15.09 1.83 -12.62
CA PRO A 50 -13.92 1.30 -13.32
C PRO A 50 -13.35 0.12 -12.52
N GLY A 51 -12.74 -0.84 -13.23
CA GLY A 51 -12.24 -2.06 -12.61
C GLY A 51 -13.29 -3.14 -12.35
N TYR A 52 -14.56 -2.91 -12.73
CA TYR A 52 -15.58 -3.95 -12.61
C TYR A 52 -15.29 -5.14 -13.52
N LEU A 53 -15.49 -6.34 -12.96
CA LEU A 53 -15.44 -7.62 -13.62
C LEU A 53 -16.63 -8.44 -13.15
N ASP A 54 -17.19 -9.26 -14.04
CA ASP A 54 -18.22 -10.21 -13.66
C ASP A 54 -17.63 -11.32 -12.77
N GLY A 55 -18.44 -11.81 -11.84
CA GLY A 55 -18.05 -12.84 -10.88
C GLY A 55 -17.79 -12.30 -9.47
N ASN A 56 -17.22 -13.16 -8.61
CA ASN A 56 -16.94 -12.84 -7.22
C ASN A 56 -15.51 -12.30 -7.07
N VAL A 57 -15.32 -11.02 -7.44
CA VAL A 57 -14.01 -10.36 -7.33
C VAL A 57 -13.77 -9.95 -5.87
N PRO A 58 -12.58 -10.22 -5.30
CA PRO A 58 -12.22 -9.75 -3.98
C PRO A 58 -12.38 -8.23 -3.87
N LYS A 59 -13.10 -7.79 -2.82
CA LYS A 59 -13.40 -6.39 -2.56
C LYS A 59 -13.46 -6.14 -1.05
N GLY A 60 -13.14 -4.92 -0.66
CA GLY A 60 -13.16 -4.48 0.73
C GLY A 60 -11.76 -4.35 1.29
N ILE A 61 -11.52 -3.22 1.95
CA ILE A 61 -10.26 -2.83 2.58
C ILE A 61 -10.49 -2.71 4.09
N CYS A 62 -9.63 -3.35 4.89
CA CYS A 62 -9.63 -3.23 6.34
C CYS A 62 -9.66 -1.77 6.80
N LEU A 63 -10.47 -1.43 7.81
CA LEU A 63 -10.50 -0.10 8.43
C LEU A 63 -10.71 1.08 7.46
N TYR A 64 -11.26 0.83 6.26
CA TYR A 64 -11.56 1.89 5.31
C TYR A 64 -12.85 2.62 5.72
N THR A 65 -12.85 3.94 5.59
CA THR A 65 -14.03 4.78 5.79
C THR A 65 -14.02 5.84 4.70
N PRO A 66 -15.07 5.95 3.88
CA PRO A 66 -15.09 6.91 2.79
C PRO A 66 -15.17 8.35 3.31
N ASP A 67 -14.39 9.24 2.71
CA ASP A 67 -14.48 10.68 2.97
C ASP A 67 -15.73 11.31 2.32
N GLU A 68 -15.89 12.62 2.43
CA GLU A 68 -17.04 13.33 1.84
C GLU A 68 -17.08 13.26 0.31
N THR A 69 -15.93 13.37 -0.36
CA THR A 69 -15.83 13.29 -1.83
C THR A 69 -16.13 11.90 -2.34
N GLN A 70 -15.62 10.87 -1.65
CA GLN A 70 -15.86 9.47 -1.96
C GLN A 70 -17.33 9.09 -1.71
N ARG A 71 -17.94 9.60 -0.62
CA ARG A 71 -19.38 9.42 -0.36
C ARG A 71 -20.24 10.07 -1.43
N HIS A 72 -19.88 11.27 -1.90
CA HIS A 72 -20.60 11.91 -3.01
C HIS A 72 -20.56 11.04 -4.26
N TYR A 73 -19.38 10.54 -4.64
CA TYR A 73 -19.22 9.63 -5.77
C TYR A 73 -20.10 8.37 -5.65
N LEU A 74 -20.13 7.75 -4.47
CA LEU A 74 -20.98 6.58 -4.19
C LEU A 74 -22.47 6.90 -4.33
N ASN A 75 -22.93 8.02 -3.76
CA ASN A 75 -24.33 8.45 -3.84
C ASN A 75 -24.77 8.72 -5.28
N GLU A 76 -23.91 9.31 -6.11
CA GLU A 76 -24.20 9.50 -7.53
C GLU A 76 -24.40 8.17 -8.24
N LEU A 77 -23.56 7.17 -7.97
CA LEU A 77 -23.71 5.84 -8.55
C LEU A 77 -25.04 5.17 -8.16
N GLU A 78 -25.47 5.33 -6.91
CA GLU A 78 -26.76 4.81 -6.45
C GLU A 78 -27.94 5.48 -7.17
N LEU A 79 -27.88 6.79 -7.38
CA LEU A 79 -28.91 7.56 -8.10
C LEU A 79 -29.07 7.11 -9.56
N TYR A 80 -27.98 6.77 -10.25
CA TYR A 80 -28.03 6.39 -11.67
C TYR A 80 -28.67 5.02 -11.93
N ARG A 81 -28.69 4.08 -10.96
CA ARG A 81 -29.23 2.72 -11.18
C ARG A 81 -30.24 2.24 -10.13
N GLY A 82 -30.47 2.99 -9.04
CA GLY A 82 -31.36 2.57 -7.95
C GLY A 82 -30.88 1.30 -7.22
N MET A 83 -29.63 0.90 -7.42
CA MET A 83 -28.99 -0.24 -6.75
C MET A 83 -28.00 0.32 -5.74
N SER A 84 -28.17 -0.04 -4.47
CA SER A 84 -27.21 0.37 -3.44
C SER A 84 -25.86 -0.29 -3.68
N VAL A 85 -24.78 0.46 -3.45
CA VAL A 85 -23.44 -0.12 -3.46
C VAL A 85 -23.38 -1.09 -2.30
N GLN A 86 -23.24 -2.39 -2.61
CA GLN A 86 -23.18 -3.39 -1.55
C GLN A 86 -21.93 -3.16 -0.71
N ASP A 87 -22.15 -2.90 0.58
CA ASP A 87 -21.11 -2.92 1.59
C ASP A 87 -20.33 -4.25 1.48
N PRO A 88 -19.00 -4.22 1.67
CA PRO A 88 -18.24 -5.45 1.71
C PRO A 88 -18.73 -6.35 2.86
N PRO A 89 -18.49 -7.66 2.76
CA PRO A 89 -18.95 -8.62 3.76
C PRO A 89 -18.49 -8.24 5.17
N LYS A 90 -19.37 -8.47 6.16
CA LYS A 90 -19.03 -8.30 7.58
C LYS A 90 -18.05 -9.39 7.99
N GLY A 91 -16.80 -9.01 8.31
CA GLY A 91 -15.76 -9.95 8.71
C GLY A 91 -14.37 -9.44 8.34
N GLU A 92 -13.42 -10.37 8.21
CA GLU A 92 -12.10 -10.07 7.65
C GLU A 92 -12.24 -9.72 6.17
N LEU A 93 -11.62 -8.62 5.78
CA LEU A 93 -11.68 -8.10 4.43
C LEU A 93 -10.44 -8.55 3.65
N PRO A 94 -10.56 -8.85 2.35
CA PRO A 94 -9.48 -9.43 1.55
C PRO A 94 -8.27 -8.50 1.42
N ILE A 95 -8.47 -7.18 1.44
CA ILE A 95 -7.40 -6.19 1.33
C ILE A 95 -7.06 -5.67 2.73
N THR A 96 -5.83 -5.88 3.15
CA THR A 96 -5.27 -5.43 4.43
C THR A 96 -4.98 -3.92 4.41
N GLY A 97 -4.47 -3.42 3.29
CA GLY A 97 -4.24 -2.00 3.10
C GLY A 97 -3.75 -1.63 1.72
N VAL A 98 -3.81 -0.33 1.42
CA VAL A 98 -3.43 0.27 0.15
C VAL A 98 -2.50 1.44 0.44
N TYR A 99 -1.33 1.41 -0.18
CA TYR A 99 -0.25 2.36 0.09
C TYR A 99 0.35 2.83 -1.22
N THR A 100 0.69 4.11 -1.32
CA THR A 100 1.58 4.59 -2.37
C THR A 100 3.02 4.58 -1.89
N MET A 101 3.98 4.32 -2.76
CA MET A 101 5.41 4.32 -2.45
C MET A 101 6.18 5.18 -3.46
N GLY A 102 7.47 5.40 -3.19
CA GLY A 102 8.40 6.02 -4.12
C GLY A 102 8.33 7.54 -4.09
N SER A 103 8.20 8.17 -5.26
CA SER A 103 8.30 9.63 -5.38
C SER A 103 7.10 10.39 -4.80
N THR A 104 6.00 9.70 -4.47
CA THR A 104 4.77 10.30 -3.93
C THR A 104 5.04 11.02 -2.61
N SER A 105 4.60 12.28 -2.48
CA SER A 105 4.87 13.16 -1.32
C SER A 105 6.36 13.50 -1.08
N SER A 106 7.27 13.11 -1.98
CA SER A 106 8.67 13.51 -1.91
C SER A 106 8.90 14.89 -2.53
N VAL A 107 10.06 15.48 -2.26
CA VAL A 107 10.48 16.75 -2.91
C VAL A 107 10.64 16.59 -4.43
N GLY A 108 10.90 15.37 -4.90
CA GLY A 108 11.03 15.04 -6.31
C GLY A 108 9.71 14.78 -7.05
N GLN A 109 8.56 14.84 -6.35
CA GLN A 109 7.26 14.64 -6.99
C GLN A 109 7.00 15.74 -8.03
N SER A 110 6.56 15.34 -9.21
CA SER A 110 6.18 16.25 -10.29
C SER A 110 4.86 15.80 -10.92
N CYS A 111 4.28 16.64 -11.78
CA CYS A 111 3.04 16.32 -12.49
C CYS A 111 3.17 15.14 -13.47
N SER A 112 4.38 14.69 -13.78
CA SER A 112 4.66 13.50 -14.59
C SER A 112 5.12 12.29 -13.76
N SER A 113 5.02 12.35 -12.43
CA SER A 113 5.35 11.22 -11.57
C SER A 113 4.31 10.11 -11.70
N ASP A 114 4.81 8.89 -11.84
CA ASP A 114 4.08 7.63 -11.74
C ASP A 114 3.61 7.36 -10.29
N LEU A 115 2.48 6.68 -10.16
CA LEU A 115 1.97 6.17 -8.88
C LEU A 115 2.25 4.68 -8.74
N ASP A 116 3.19 4.33 -7.87
CA ASP A 116 3.39 2.94 -7.46
C ASP A 116 2.52 2.63 -6.25
N ILE A 117 1.59 1.69 -6.41
CA ILE A 117 0.58 1.35 -5.40
C ILE A 117 0.72 -0.08 -4.97
N TRP A 118 0.96 -0.27 -3.68
CA TRP A 118 0.92 -1.57 -3.03
C TRP A 118 -0.49 -1.86 -2.53
N VAL A 119 -1.03 -2.97 -2.98
CA VAL A 119 -2.30 -3.53 -2.47
C VAL A 119 -1.94 -4.75 -1.66
N CYS A 120 -1.85 -4.55 -0.35
CA CYS A 120 -1.57 -5.63 0.59
C CYS A 120 -2.85 -6.43 0.81
N HIS A 121 -2.80 -7.73 0.56
CA HIS A 121 -3.95 -8.62 0.69
C HIS A 121 -3.69 -9.72 1.73
N GLN A 122 -4.78 -10.32 2.21
CA GLN A 122 -4.72 -11.44 3.14
C GLN A 122 -4.12 -12.69 2.48
N SER A 123 -3.37 -13.49 3.23
CA SER A 123 -2.74 -14.71 2.68
C SER A 123 -3.75 -15.82 2.35
N TRP A 124 -4.95 -15.78 2.93
CA TRP A 124 -5.98 -16.79 2.68
C TRP A 124 -6.63 -16.68 1.30
N LEU A 125 -6.38 -15.59 0.54
CA LEU A 125 -6.85 -15.49 -0.85
C LEU A 125 -6.23 -16.59 -1.68
N ASP A 126 -7.05 -17.33 -2.42
CA ASP A 126 -6.56 -18.37 -3.33
C ASP A 126 -5.96 -17.77 -4.61
N SER A 127 -5.43 -18.63 -5.49
CA SER A 127 -4.78 -18.19 -6.73
C SER A 127 -5.76 -17.56 -7.74
N GLU A 128 -7.02 -17.99 -7.76
CA GLU A 128 -8.05 -17.44 -8.64
C GLU A 128 -8.49 -16.06 -8.17
N GLU A 129 -8.74 -15.91 -6.87
CA GLU A 129 -9.06 -14.64 -6.22
C GLU A 129 -7.94 -13.61 -6.42
N ARG A 130 -6.67 -14.00 -6.24
CA ARG A 130 -5.51 -13.13 -6.53
C ARG A 130 -5.47 -12.70 -8.00
N GLN A 131 -5.77 -13.60 -8.94
CA GLN A 131 -5.83 -13.27 -10.36
C GLN A 131 -6.98 -12.30 -10.69
N LEU A 132 -8.15 -12.49 -10.08
CA LEU A 132 -9.28 -11.56 -10.24
C LEU A 132 -8.95 -10.17 -9.68
N LEU A 133 -8.31 -10.11 -8.51
CA LEU A 133 -7.84 -8.85 -7.94
C LEU A 133 -6.79 -8.18 -8.84
N GLN A 134 -5.84 -8.94 -9.38
CA GLN A 134 -4.83 -8.42 -10.32
C GLN A 134 -5.49 -7.86 -11.59
N ARG A 135 -6.48 -8.57 -12.15
CA ARG A 135 -7.21 -8.08 -13.33
C ARG A 135 -8.00 -6.81 -13.01
N LYS A 136 -8.62 -6.72 -11.83
CA LYS A 136 -9.27 -5.49 -11.36
C LYS A 136 -8.27 -4.34 -11.28
N CYS A 137 -7.08 -4.57 -10.71
CA CYS A 137 -5.99 -3.58 -10.71
C CYS A 137 -5.61 -3.13 -12.13
N SER A 138 -5.39 -4.04 -13.07
CA SER A 138 -5.03 -3.67 -14.45
C SER A 138 -6.10 -2.85 -15.18
N LEU A 139 -7.38 -3.08 -14.88
CA LEU A 139 -8.47 -2.24 -15.38
C LEU A 139 -8.47 -0.85 -14.74
N LEU A 140 -8.09 -0.75 -13.46
CA LEU A 140 -7.92 0.55 -12.78
C LEU A 140 -6.71 1.32 -13.34
N GLU A 141 -5.62 0.63 -13.71
CA GLU A 141 -4.49 1.25 -14.42
C GLU A 141 -4.95 1.84 -15.75
N SER A 142 -5.70 1.07 -16.53
CA SER A 142 -6.25 1.53 -17.81
C SER A 142 -7.20 2.72 -17.65
N TRP A 143 -8.02 2.71 -16.60
CA TRP A 143 -8.89 3.82 -16.26
C TRP A 143 -8.09 5.08 -15.87
N ALA A 144 -7.07 4.95 -15.01
CA ALA A 144 -6.22 6.06 -14.64
C ALA A 144 -5.47 6.64 -15.84
N ALA A 145 -4.95 5.78 -16.72
CA ALA A 145 -4.28 6.18 -17.95
C ALA A 145 -5.22 6.94 -18.90
N SER A 146 -6.51 6.59 -18.93
CA SER A 146 -7.52 7.34 -19.70
C SER A 146 -7.73 8.78 -19.20
N LEU A 147 -7.37 9.05 -17.94
CA LEU A 147 -7.38 10.37 -17.31
C LEU A 147 -5.99 11.06 -17.38
N GLY A 148 -5.01 10.43 -18.04
CA GLY A 148 -3.64 10.94 -18.16
C GLY A 148 -2.79 10.73 -16.91
N VAL A 149 -3.13 9.75 -16.06
CA VAL A 149 -2.40 9.42 -14.83
C VAL A 149 -1.78 8.03 -14.96
N GLU A 150 -0.46 7.94 -14.82
CA GLU A 150 0.25 6.67 -14.82
C GLU A 150 0.21 6.04 -13.42
N VAL A 151 -0.33 4.83 -13.32
CA VAL A 151 -0.47 4.06 -12.07
C VAL A 151 0.01 2.63 -12.32
N SER A 152 0.77 2.09 -11.38
CA SER A 152 1.25 0.71 -11.36
C SER A 152 0.83 0.04 -10.06
N PHE A 153 0.06 -1.05 -10.12
CA PHE A 153 -0.33 -1.81 -8.94
C PHE A 153 0.54 -3.04 -8.72
N PHE A 154 0.93 -3.24 -7.46
CA PHE A 154 1.66 -4.40 -6.99
C PHE A 154 0.87 -5.10 -5.89
N LEU A 155 0.46 -6.35 -6.14
CA LEU A 155 -0.18 -7.17 -5.13
C LEU A 155 0.86 -7.75 -4.18
N ILE A 156 0.67 -7.51 -2.88
CA ILE A 156 1.58 -7.94 -1.83
C ILE A 156 0.83 -8.84 -0.85
N ASP A 157 1.27 -10.09 -0.74
CA ASP A 157 0.79 -10.99 0.30
C ASP A 157 1.33 -10.52 1.66
N GLU A 158 0.45 -10.38 2.67
CA GLU A 158 0.83 -9.88 4.00
C GLU A 158 1.92 -10.71 4.68
N ASN A 159 2.07 -11.99 4.31
CA ASN A 159 3.10 -12.88 4.86
C ASN A 159 4.36 -13.00 3.99
N ARG A 160 4.40 -12.34 2.82
CA ARG A 160 5.48 -12.46 1.83
C ARG A 160 6.86 -12.17 2.42
N PHE A 161 6.97 -11.07 3.15
CA PHE A 161 8.24 -10.58 3.70
C PHE A 161 8.67 -11.30 4.98
N ARG A 162 7.72 -11.90 5.72
CA ARG A 162 8.04 -12.66 6.93
C ARG A 162 8.64 -14.04 6.67
N HIS A 163 8.30 -14.66 5.53
CA HIS A 163 8.73 -16.03 5.21
C HIS A 163 10.01 -16.09 4.37
N ASN A 164 10.70 -14.96 4.12
CA ASN A 164 11.85 -14.88 3.21
C ASN A 164 11.56 -15.53 1.84
N GLU A 165 10.30 -15.50 1.40
CA GLU A 165 9.92 -16.00 0.09
C GLU A 165 10.35 -14.95 -0.95
N SER A 166 11.58 -15.11 -1.43
CA SER A 166 12.16 -14.41 -2.56
C SER A 166 11.43 -14.78 -3.87
N GLY A 167 10.16 -14.38 -3.96
CA GLY A 167 9.37 -14.46 -5.18
C GLY A 167 9.64 -13.26 -6.07
N SER A 168 9.80 -13.50 -7.37
CA SER A 168 10.00 -12.48 -8.42
C SER A 168 8.90 -11.40 -8.39
N LEU A 169 9.30 -10.13 -8.27
CA LEU A 169 8.48 -8.99 -8.66
C LEU A 169 8.92 -8.60 -10.07
N GLY A 170 8.35 -9.28 -11.07
CA GLY A 170 8.62 -8.98 -12.48
C GLY A 170 9.99 -9.42 -12.97
N GLY A 171 10.08 -10.66 -13.46
CA GLY A 171 10.91 -11.06 -14.60
C GLY A 171 12.44 -11.03 -14.50
N GLU A 172 13.05 -10.37 -13.51
CA GLU A 172 14.51 -10.29 -13.38
C GLU A 172 14.96 -10.77 -12.00
N ASP A 173 15.71 -11.87 -11.99
CA ASP A 173 16.25 -12.51 -10.78
C ASP A 173 17.30 -11.61 -10.12
N CYS A 174 16.91 -10.85 -9.09
CA CYS A 174 17.82 -10.10 -8.21
C CYS A 174 17.75 -10.50 -6.72
N GLY A 175 17.20 -11.68 -6.40
CA GLY A 175 17.37 -12.34 -5.10
C GLY A 175 16.73 -11.66 -3.87
N SER A 176 17.19 -12.06 -2.67
CA SER A 176 16.81 -11.52 -1.34
C SER A 176 17.14 -10.03 -1.17
N THR A 177 18.17 -9.54 -1.86
CA THR A 177 18.61 -8.15 -1.79
C THR A 177 17.57 -7.17 -2.28
N GLN A 178 17.00 -7.40 -3.47
CA GLN A 178 15.96 -6.52 -4.02
C GLN A 178 14.73 -6.50 -3.12
N HIS A 179 14.42 -7.63 -2.49
CA HIS A 179 13.31 -7.77 -1.56
C HIS A 179 13.46 -6.87 -0.32
N ILE A 180 14.64 -6.85 0.30
CA ILE A 180 14.89 -6.02 1.50
C ILE A 180 14.94 -4.53 1.14
N LEU A 181 15.61 -4.14 0.05
CA LEU A 181 15.65 -2.73 -0.37
C LEU A 181 14.25 -2.18 -0.66
N LEU A 182 13.42 -3.00 -1.29
CA LEU A 182 12.05 -2.63 -1.59
C LEU A 182 11.23 -2.45 -0.31
N LEU A 183 11.42 -3.31 0.69
CA LEU A 183 10.77 -3.16 1.99
C LEU A 183 11.26 -1.93 2.75
N ASP A 184 12.57 -1.64 2.69
CA ASP A 184 13.15 -0.42 3.27
C ASP A 184 12.58 0.85 2.61
N GLU A 185 12.53 0.88 1.28
CA GLU A 185 11.92 1.98 0.53
C GLU A 185 10.44 2.15 0.93
N PHE A 186 9.71 1.04 1.05
CA PHE A 186 8.34 1.03 1.51
C PHE A 186 8.22 1.65 2.91
N TYR A 187 8.97 1.19 3.89
CA TYR A 187 8.90 1.72 5.25
C TYR A 187 9.26 3.20 5.34
N ARG A 188 10.24 3.68 4.56
CA ARG A 188 10.64 5.09 4.57
C ARG A 188 9.62 5.99 3.87
N THR A 189 9.09 5.56 2.73
CA THR A 189 8.35 6.43 1.79
C THR A 189 6.85 6.20 1.74
N ALA A 190 6.34 5.08 2.28
CA ALA A 190 4.94 4.73 2.14
C ALA A 190 4.01 5.83 2.66
N VAL A 191 2.96 6.07 1.88
CA VAL A 191 1.80 6.89 2.28
C VAL A 191 0.59 5.97 2.26
N ARG A 192 -0.07 5.82 3.40
CA ARG A 192 -1.26 5.01 3.52
C ARG A 192 -2.45 5.75 2.92
N LEU A 193 -3.03 5.17 1.87
CA LEU A 193 -4.29 5.61 1.28
C LEU A 193 -5.49 5.10 2.07
N ALA A 194 -5.46 3.81 2.43
CA ALA A 194 -6.49 3.12 3.21
C ALA A 194 -5.90 1.87 3.86
N GLY A 195 -6.55 1.32 4.89
CA GLY A 195 -6.07 0.08 5.50
C GLY A 195 -5.53 0.20 6.91
N LYS A 196 -4.93 -0.91 7.33
CA LYS A 196 -4.17 -1.03 8.58
C LYS A 196 -2.96 -0.08 8.60
N ARG A 197 -2.47 0.28 9.79
CA ARG A 197 -1.23 1.06 9.95
C ARG A 197 -0.02 0.13 9.75
N ILE A 198 1.10 0.66 9.30
CA ILE A 198 2.35 -0.11 9.19
C ILE A 198 2.93 -0.28 10.60
N LEU A 199 3.14 -1.53 11.04
CA LEU A 199 3.61 -1.84 12.39
C LEU A 199 5.05 -1.39 12.64
N TRP A 200 5.91 -1.53 11.63
CA TRP A 200 7.34 -1.25 11.73
C TRP A 200 7.66 0.13 12.32
N ASN A 201 6.84 1.15 12.01
CA ASN A 201 6.97 2.50 12.56
C ASN A 201 6.80 2.60 14.09
N MET A 202 6.31 1.55 14.75
CA MET A 202 6.14 1.47 16.20
C MET A 202 7.36 0.87 16.91
N VAL A 203 8.28 0.26 16.17
CA VAL A 203 9.48 -0.37 16.71
C VAL A 203 10.61 0.66 16.75
N PRO A 204 11.20 0.94 17.92
CA PRO A 204 12.38 1.81 18.02
C PRO A 204 13.58 1.22 17.29
N CYS A 205 14.44 2.08 16.72
CA CYS A 205 15.64 1.62 16.01
C CYS A 205 16.57 0.72 16.86
N ASP A 206 16.63 0.96 18.18
CA ASP A 206 17.45 0.16 19.11
C ASP A 206 16.92 -1.28 19.28
N GLU A 207 15.65 -1.54 18.94
CA GLU A 207 14.97 -2.83 19.07
C GLU A 207 14.83 -3.56 17.72
N GLU A 208 15.36 -3.00 16.62
CA GLU A 208 15.22 -3.57 15.27
C GLU A 208 15.84 -4.97 15.17
N GLU A 209 16.98 -5.21 15.81
CA GLU A 209 17.63 -6.53 15.87
C GLU A 209 16.77 -7.58 16.60
N HIS A 210 15.84 -7.14 17.44
CA HIS A 210 14.94 -7.97 18.26
C HIS A 210 13.47 -7.71 17.89
N TYR A 211 13.20 -7.33 16.63
CA TYR A 211 11.87 -6.89 16.16
C TYR A 211 10.73 -7.79 16.62
N ASP A 212 10.84 -9.10 16.37
CA ASP A 212 9.76 -10.05 16.68
C ASP A 212 9.51 -10.16 18.18
N ASP A 213 10.57 -10.21 19.00
CA ASP A 213 10.45 -10.30 20.47
C ASP A 213 9.82 -9.03 21.05
N TYR A 214 10.18 -7.86 20.52
CA TYR A 214 9.62 -6.58 20.91
C TYR A 214 8.13 -6.49 20.57
N VAL A 215 7.75 -6.83 19.33
CA VAL A 215 6.37 -6.84 18.86
C VAL A 215 5.51 -7.82 19.66
N MET A 216 6.00 -9.04 19.91
CA MET A 216 5.30 -10.03 20.73
C MET A 216 5.08 -9.54 22.16
N THR A 217 6.05 -8.84 22.73
CA THR A 217 5.91 -8.23 24.06
C THR A 217 4.81 -7.17 24.08
N LEU A 218 4.73 -6.32 23.05
CA LEU A 218 3.68 -5.31 22.94
C LEU A 218 2.26 -5.91 22.80
N TYR A 219 2.12 -7.02 22.06
CA TYR A 219 0.87 -7.77 21.99
C TYR A 219 0.51 -8.44 23.32
N ALA A 220 1.49 -9.09 23.98
CA ALA A 220 1.26 -9.76 25.27
C ALA A 220 0.81 -8.79 26.36
N GLN A 221 1.28 -7.54 26.31
CA GLN A 221 0.87 -6.48 27.23
C GLN A 221 -0.47 -5.82 26.85
N GLY A 222 -1.09 -6.21 25.74
CA GLY A 222 -2.35 -5.64 25.25
C GLY A 222 -2.23 -4.20 24.77
N VAL A 223 -1.02 -3.76 24.44
CA VAL A 223 -0.75 -2.39 23.99
C VAL A 223 -1.00 -2.24 22.49
N LEU A 224 -0.80 -3.31 21.72
CA LEU A 224 -1.18 -3.41 20.31
C LEU A 224 -2.36 -4.35 20.13
N THR A 225 -3.25 -4.01 19.21
CA THR A 225 -4.36 -4.87 18.76
C THR A 225 -3.95 -5.58 17.46
N PRO A 226 -3.93 -6.93 17.39
CA PRO A 226 -3.45 -7.67 16.21
C PRO A 226 -4.08 -7.24 14.86
N ASN A 227 -5.35 -6.87 14.85
CA ASN A 227 -6.07 -6.55 13.60
C ASN A 227 -5.95 -5.08 13.14
N GLU A 228 -5.19 -4.24 13.86
CA GLU A 228 -5.00 -2.83 13.51
C GLU A 228 -3.78 -2.58 12.60
N TRP A 229 -2.90 -3.57 12.46
CA TRP A 229 -1.57 -3.40 11.89
C TRP A 229 -1.30 -4.31 10.69
N LEU A 230 -0.60 -3.76 9.70
CA LEU A 230 0.10 -4.48 8.67
C LEU A 230 1.53 -4.69 9.17
N ASP A 231 1.93 -5.95 9.31
CA ASP A 231 3.24 -6.33 9.79
C ASP A 231 3.97 -7.17 8.74
N LEU A 232 4.89 -6.54 8.01
CA LEU A 232 5.72 -7.21 7.01
C LEU A 232 7.06 -7.69 7.60
N GLY A 233 7.27 -7.55 8.92
CA GLY A 233 8.52 -7.92 9.61
C GLY A 233 9.53 -6.77 9.72
N GLY A 234 10.61 -7.01 10.47
CA GLY A 234 11.74 -6.09 10.56
C GLY A 234 12.63 -6.11 9.33
N LEU A 235 13.47 -5.09 9.17
CA LEU A 235 14.56 -5.08 8.21
C LEU A 235 15.70 -5.94 8.78
N SER A 236 15.77 -7.21 8.37
CA SER A 236 16.89 -8.08 8.73
C SER A 236 18.23 -7.50 8.29
N SER A 237 19.32 -7.89 8.95
CA SER A 237 20.67 -7.47 8.54
C SER A 237 20.99 -7.94 7.12
N LEU A 238 21.20 -6.99 6.22
CA LEU A 238 21.76 -7.24 4.89
C LEU A 238 23.21 -7.69 5.05
N SER A 239 23.60 -8.76 4.37
CA SER A 239 25.02 -9.09 4.27
C SER A 239 25.75 -8.01 3.45
N ALA A 240 27.06 -7.85 3.69
CA ALA A 240 27.86 -6.87 2.96
C ALA A 240 27.89 -7.14 1.43
N GLU A 241 27.76 -8.41 1.03
CA GLU A 241 27.67 -8.81 -0.38
C GLU A 241 26.34 -8.38 -1.03
N GLU A 242 25.23 -8.54 -0.31
CA GLU A 242 23.91 -8.10 -0.76
C GLU A 242 23.86 -6.57 -0.86
N TYR A 243 24.40 -5.84 0.13
CA TYR A 243 24.50 -4.39 0.07
C TYR A 243 25.33 -3.88 -1.12
N PHE A 244 26.41 -4.58 -1.46
CA PHE A 244 27.20 -4.25 -2.65
C PHE A 244 26.42 -4.51 -3.95
N GLY A 245 25.70 -5.62 -4.06
CA GLY A 245 24.83 -5.92 -5.19
C GLY A 245 23.70 -4.89 -5.37
N ALA A 246 23.05 -4.50 -4.27
CA ALA A 246 22.07 -3.42 -4.20
C ALA A 246 22.61 -2.10 -4.74
N SER A 247 23.79 -1.71 -4.25
CA SER A 247 24.45 -0.46 -4.62
C SER A 247 24.80 -0.45 -6.11
N LEU A 248 25.23 -1.59 -6.67
CA LEU A 248 25.56 -1.73 -8.08
C LEU A 248 24.31 -1.60 -8.97
N TRP A 249 23.19 -2.19 -8.55
CA TRP A 249 21.91 -2.08 -9.25
C TRP A 249 21.34 -0.65 -9.20
N GLN A 250 21.42 0.02 -8.05
CA GLN A 250 21.05 1.43 -7.91
C GLN A 250 21.93 2.31 -8.81
N LEU A 251 23.24 2.08 -8.84
CA LEU A 251 24.17 2.71 -9.78
C LEU A 251 23.76 2.48 -11.23
N TYR A 252 23.38 1.25 -11.59
CA TYR A 252 22.93 0.93 -12.94
C TYR A 252 21.64 1.68 -13.31
N LYS A 253 20.65 1.73 -12.41
CA LYS A 253 19.43 2.54 -12.60
C LYS A 253 19.71 4.04 -12.68
N SER A 254 20.69 4.53 -11.92
CA SER A 254 21.11 5.95 -11.94
C SER A 254 21.65 6.39 -13.30
N ILE A 255 22.21 5.47 -14.08
CA ILE A 255 22.78 5.79 -15.40
C ILE A 255 21.67 6.21 -16.35
N ASP A 256 20.51 5.54 -16.32
CA ASP A 256 19.37 5.84 -17.18
C ASP A 256 18.39 6.85 -16.56
N SER A 257 18.29 6.92 -15.23
CA SER A 257 17.39 7.84 -14.53
C SER A 257 17.99 8.26 -13.17
N PRO A 258 18.90 9.26 -13.16
CA PRO A 258 19.70 9.61 -11.98
C PRO A 258 18.88 10.09 -10.77
N TYR A 259 17.63 10.51 -11.00
CA TYR A 259 16.70 10.95 -9.95
C TYR A 259 15.87 9.80 -9.33
N LYS A 260 15.91 8.59 -9.91
CA LYS A 260 15.26 7.38 -9.36
C LYS A 260 16.22 6.53 -8.52
N ALA A 261 17.47 6.94 -8.35
CA ALA A 261 18.47 6.27 -7.53
C ALA A 261 18.70 7.05 -6.23
N VAL A 262 18.20 6.52 -5.10
CA VAL A 262 18.47 6.99 -3.74
C VAL A 262 18.70 5.78 -2.84
#